data_AF-A0ABD7A6L0-F1
#
_entry.id   AF-A0ABD7A6L0-F1
#
_cell.length_a   1.000
_cell.length_b   1.000
_cell.length_c   1.000
_cell.angle_alpha   90.00
_cell.angle_beta   90.00
_cell.angle_gamma   90.00
#
_symmetry.space_group_name_H-M   'P 1'
#
loop_
_entity.id
_entity.type
_entity.pdbx_description
1 polymer ?
#
loop_
_entity_poly.entity_id
_entity_poly.type
_entity_poly.pdbx_seq_one_letter_code
_entity_poly.pdbx_strand_id
1 'polypeptide(L)'
;MFKLKIPPPLLFLLCTALMLLIKRFLPAYLPDYRHIVILILGTFIIIMAVIIAVLAVITIRKAKTTMSPFLLQNTTQMVTWGIYSKSRNPMYLSLLLGLIAWAIWLGSIWVWFVLPLFIWLITYFQIKPEEQILTQKFGQRYLDYSRQVRRWW
;
A
#
# COMPACT_ATOMS: atom_id res chain seq x y z
N MET A 1 13.21 -2.34 -18.83
CA MET A 1 14.16 -2.33 -17.69
C MET A 1 13.92 -1.17 -16.69
N PHE A 2 12.66 -0.73 -16.46
CA PHE A 2 12.34 0.41 -15.57
C PHE A 2 11.36 0.06 -14.43
N LYS A 3 10.88 -1.19 -14.39
CA LYS A 3 9.68 -1.59 -13.65
C LYS A 3 9.86 -1.76 -12.12
N LEU A 4 10.99 -1.34 -11.53
CA LEU A 4 11.21 -1.43 -10.08
C LEU A 4 12.01 -0.25 -9.51
N LYS A 5 12.24 0.82 -10.29
CA LYS A 5 13.14 1.91 -9.86
C LYS A 5 12.52 2.90 -8.88
N ILE A 6 11.20 3.04 -8.87
CA ILE A 6 10.52 4.03 -8.02
C ILE A 6 10.20 3.36 -6.68
N PRO A 7 10.78 3.79 -5.54
CA PRO A 7 10.44 3.20 -4.26
C PRO A 7 8.95 3.42 -3.93
N PRO A 8 8.23 2.41 -3.41
CA PRO A 8 6.85 2.58 -2.95
C PRO A 8 6.63 3.77 -1.98
N PRO A 9 7.55 4.02 -1.01
CA PRO A 9 7.45 5.21 -0.17
C PRO A 9 7.51 6.52 -0.94
N LEU A 10 8.26 6.58 -2.06
CA LEU A 10 8.32 7.77 -2.90
C LEU A 10 6.98 8.00 -3.60
N LEU A 11 6.33 6.96 -4.13
CA LEU A 11 4.98 7.08 -4.70
C LEU A 11 3.97 7.57 -3.67
N PHE A 12 4.06 7.05 -2.45
CA PHE A 12 3.22 7.50 -1.33
C PHE A 12 3.43 9.00 -1.05
N LEU A 13 4.68 9.45 -0.90
CA LEU A 13 5.02 10.85 -0.66
C LEU A 13 4.60 11.79 -1.80
N LEU A 14 4.73 11.34 -3.05
CA LEU A 14 4.26 12.10 -4.21
C LEU A 14 2.74 12.24 -4.19
N CYS A 15 2.01 11.17 -3.82
CA CYS A 15 0.55 11.22 -3.71
C CYS A 15 0.09 12.10 -2.54
N THR A 16 0.75 12.05 -1.38
CA THR A 16 0.40 12.93 -0.25
C THR A 16 0.63 14.40 -0.60
N ALA A 17 1.75 14.72 -1.27
CA ALA A 17 2.03 16.06 -1.77
C ALA A 17 1.01 16.52 -2.82
N LEU A 18 0.63 15.63 -3.76
CA LEU A 18 -0.41 15.92 -4.75
C LEU A 18 -1.76 16.21 -4.08
N MET A 19 -2.15 15.45 -3.07
CA MET A 19 -3.39 15.70 -2.32
C MET A 19 -3.36 17.07 -1.62
N LEU A 20 -2.22 17.50 -1.08
CA LEU A 20 -2.05 18.84 -0.51
C LEU A 20 -2.20 19.93 -1.57
N LEU A 21 -1.60 19.75 -2.75
CA LEU A 21 -1.73 20.68 -3.86
C LEU A 21 -3.19 20.78 -4.33
N ILE A 22 -3.87 19.64 -4.50
CA ILE A 22 -5.29 19.60 -4.87
C ILE A 22 -6.12 20.34 -3.83
N LYS A 23 -5.93 20.08 -2.53
CA LYS A 23 -6.66 20.80 -1.48
C LYS A 23 -6.44 22.31 -1.57
N ARG A 24 -5.21 22.75 -1.87
CA ARG A 24 -4.85 24.17 -1.98
C ARG A 24 -5.51 24.86 -3.17
N PHE A 25 -5.59 24.21 -4.33
CA PHE A 25 -6.11 24.81 -5.57
C PHE A 25 -7.59 24.53 -5.86
N LEU A 26 -8.15 23.45 -5.30
CA LEU A 26 -9.55 23.04 -5.42
C LEU A 26 -10.20 22.92 -4.03
N PRO A 27 -10.36 24.04 -3.29
CA PRO A 27 -10.98 24.00 -1.98
C PRO A 27 -12.49 23.73 -2.11
N ALA A 28 -12.90 22.50 -1.85
CA ALA A 28 -14.29 22.14 -1.58
C ALA A 28 -14.36 21.71 -0.10
N TYR A 29 -14.74 22.64 0.77
CA TYR A 29 -14.82 22.40 2.20
C TYR A 29 -16.06 21.55 2.51
N LEU A 30 -15.86 20.43 3.21
CA LEU A 30 -16.96 19.77 3.91
C LEU A 30 -17.40 20.65 5.10
N PRO A 31 -18.69 20.64 5.49
CA PRO A 31 -19.22 21.49 6.56
C PRO A 31 -18.44 21.34 7.88
N ASP A 32 -18.21 22.46 8.56
CA ASP A 32 -17.33 22.67 9.72
C ASP A 32 -17.63 21.78 10.95
N TYR A 33 -18.84 21.21 11.03
CA TYR A 33 -19.35 20.50 12.21
C TYR A 33 -18.77 19.08 12.41
N ARG A 34 -17.85 18.61 11.56
CA ARG A 34 -17.34 17.22 11.59
C ARG A 34 -15.88 17.06 12.00
N HIS A 35 -15.22 18.13 12.47
CA HIS A 35 -13.78 18.08 12.80
C HIS A 35 -13.39 16.93 13.74
N ILE A 36 -14.14 16.70 14.82
CA ILE A 36 -13.81 15.62 15.76
C ILE A 36 -14.01 14.23 15.16
N VAL A 37 -15.04 14.04 14.35
CA VAL A 37 -15.32 12.77 13.66
C VAL A 37 -14.22 12.47 12.63
N ILE A 38 -13.81 13.49 11.87
CA ILE A 38 -12.71 13.40 10.90
C ILE A 38 -11.41 13.03 11.61
N LEU A 39 -11.11 13.67 12.74
CA LEU A 39 -9.91 13.37 13.53
C LEU A 39 -9.92 11.93 14.06
N ILE A 40 -11.02 11.49 14.68
CA ILE A 40 -11.16 10.14 15.22
C ILE A 40 -11.04 9.10 14.09
N LEU A 41 -11.77 9.28 12.99
CA LEU A 41 -11.79 8.32 11.89
C LEU A 41 -10.43 8.23 11.19
N GLY A 42 -9.80 9.37 10.88
CA GLY A 42 -8.46 9.38 10.28
C GLY A 42 -7.41 8.76 11.21
N THR A 43 -7.50 9.03 12.51
CA THR A 43 -6.60 8.45 13.53
C THR A 43 -6.79 6.93 13.64
N PHE A 44 -8.03 6.46 13.65
CA PHE A 44 -8.32 5.03 13.66
C PHE A 44 -7.74 4.33 12.42
N ILE A 45 -7.90 4.92 11.24
CA ILE A 45 -7.41 4.34 9.99
C ILE A 45 -5.87 4.34 9.92
N ILE A 46 -5.19 5.40 10.38
CA ILE A 46 -3.72 5.40 10.39
C ILE A 46 -3.16 4.39 11.40
N ILE A 47 -3.83 4.18 12.54
CA ILE A 47 -3.45 3.13 13.50
C ILE A 47 -3.53 1.76 12.83
N MET A 48 -4.63 1.48 12.13
CA MET A 48 -4.79 0.23 11.36
C MET A 48 -3.71 0.08 10.29
N ALA A 49 -3.37 1.15 9.57
CA ALA A 49 -2.30 1.16 8.58
C ALA A 49 -0.94 0.78 9.21
N VAL A 50 -0.61 1.38 10.37
CA VAL A 50 0.62 1.10 11.11
C VAL A 50 0.65 -0.34 11.59
N ILE A 51 -0.45 -0.86 12.16
CA ILE A 51 -0.55 -2.25 12.60
C ILE A 51 -0.28 -3.21 11.43
N ILE A 52 -0.92 -2.99 10.27
CA ILE A 52 -0.72 -3.83 9.08
C ILE A 52 0.74 -3.76 8.61
N ALA A 53 1.34 -2.57 8.58
CA ALA A 53 2.74 -2.39 8.20
C ALA A 53 3.68 -3.14 9.15
N VAL A 54 3.47 -3.00 10.46
CA VAL A 54 4.26 -3.68 11.50
C VAL A 54 4.12 -5.19 11.38
N LEU A 55 2.90 -5.72 11.23
CA LEU A 55 2.66 -7.15 11.04
C LEU A 55 3.32 -7.69 9.77
N ALA A 56 3.28 -6.94 8.68
CA ALA A 56 3.95 -7.32 7.43
C ALA A 56 5.46 -7.40 7.61
N VAL A 57 6.06 -6.41 8.27
CA VAL A 57 7.50 -6.41 8.61
C VAL A 57 7.83 -7.55 9.57
N ILE A 58 7.06 -7.78 10.63
CA ILE A 58 7.33 -8.89 11.56
C ILE A 58 7.30 -10.23 10.82
N THR A 59 6.34 -10.43 9.91
CA THR A 59 6.18 -11.68 9.15
C THR A 59 7.39 -11.92 8.24
N ILE A 60 7.84 -10.90 7.50
CA ILE A 60 9.03 -11.01 6.63
C ILE A 60 10.30 -11.26 7.48
N ARG A 61 10.46 -10.54 8.62
CA ARG A 61 11.61 -10.74 9.53
C ARG A 61 11.65 -12.17 10.07
N LYS A 62 10.51 -12.69 10.52
CA LYS A 62 10.40 -14.06 11.04
C LYS A 62 10.68 -15.11 9.97
N ALA A 63 10.31 -14.84 8.72
CA ALA A 63 10.64 -15.70 7.61
C ALA A 63 12.13 -15.66 7.20
N LYS A 64 12.96 -14.83 7.84
CA LYS A 64 14.39 -14.62 7.49
C LYS A 64 14.59 -14.28 6.00
N THR A 65 13.62 -13.60 5.40
CA THR A 65 13.66 -13.18 3.98
C THR A 65 13.82 -11.67 3.86
N THR A 66 14.24 -11.19 2.69
CA THR A 66 14.66 -9.80 2.50
C THR A 66 13.46 -8.84 2.39
N MET A 67 13.56 -7.67 3.03
CA MET A 67 12.53 -6.61 3.10
C MET A 67 12.41 -5.71 1.86
N SER A 68 13.38 -5.77 0.97
CA SER A 68 13.55 -4.75 -0.07
C SER A 68 12.90 -5.21 -1.38
N PRO A 69 12.00 -4.41 -1.99
CA PRO A 69 11.52 -4.63 -3.35
C PRO A 69 12.69 -4.78 -4.35
N PHE A 70 13.79 -4.09 -4.08
CA PHE A 70 15.02 -4.13 -4.89
C PHE A 70 15.82 -5.43 -4.71
N LEU A 71 15.58 -6.18 -3.64
CA LEU A 71 16.25 -7.45 -3.33
C LEU A 71 15.32 -8.64 -3.43
N LEU A 72 14.16 -8.51 -4.12
CA LEU A 72 13.28 -9.65 -4.42
C LEU A 72 14.01 -10.75 -5.18
N GLN A 73 15.07 -10.42 -5.92
CA GLN A 73 15.99 -11.37 -6.54
C GLN A 73 16.81 -12.20 -5.53
N ASN A 74 16.89 -11.79 -4.27
CA ASN A 74 17.56 -12.51 -3.19
C ASN A 74 16.58 -13.22 -2.23
N THR A 75 15.27 -13.04 -2.42
CA THR A 75 14.27 -13.78 -1.64
C THR A 75 14.37 -15.28 -1.94
N THR A 76 14.70 -16.06 -0.90
CA THR A 76 14.87 -17.51 -0.93
C THR A 76 13.62 -18.28 -0.53
N GLN A 77 12.69 -17.65 0.19
CA GLN A 77 11.44 -18.28 0.64
C GLN A 77 10.23 -17.38 0.43
N MET A 78 9.08 -17.99 0.17
CA MET A 78 7.81 -17.29 0.02
C MET A 78 7.08 -17.24 1.36
N VAL A 79 6.60 -16.05 1.73
CA VAL A 79 5.84 -15.84 2.96
C VAL A 79 4.36 -15.88 2.62
N THR A 80 3.67 -16.94 3.04
CA THR A 80 2.23 -17.17 2.73
C THR A 80 1.33 -17.19 3.96
N TRP A 81 1.89 -16.96 5.15
CA TRP A 81 1.19 -17.01 6.45
C TRP A 81 1.11 -15.62 7.10
N GLY A 82 0.41 -15.53 8.23
CA GLY A 82 0.22 -14.27 8.94
C GLY A 82 -0.61 -13.28 8.11
N ILE A 83 -0.17 -12.02 8.02
CA ILE A 83 -0.90 -11.01 7.23
C ILE A 83 -0.86 -11.31 5.71
N TYR A 84 0.15 -12.07 5.26
CA TYR A 84 0.27 -12.49 3.85
C TYR A 84 -0.70 -13.61 3.45
N SER A 85 -1.41 -14.23 4.39
CA SER A 85 -2.51 -15.15 4.04
C SER A 85 -3.81 -14.43 3.70
N LYS A 86 -3.92 -13.14 4.03
CA LYS A 86 -5.10 -12.30 3.78
C LYS A 86 -4.96 -11.47 2.51
N SER A 87 -3.75 -10.98 2.24
CA SER A 87 -3.42 -10.20 1.06
C SER A 87 -2.02 -10.54 0.61
N ARG A 88 -1.79 -10.60 -0.70
CA ARG A 88 -0.43 -10.77 -1.24
C ARG A 88 0.43 -9.52 -1.06
N ASN A 89 -0.18 -8.35 -0.84
CA ASN A 89 0.51 -7.07 -0.80
C ASN A 89 0.13 -6.22 0.44
N PRO A 90 0.28 -6.74 1.66
CA PRO A 90 -0.14 -6.05 2.88
C PRO A 90 0.62 -4.75 3.13
N MET A 91 1.89 -4.64 2.69
CA MET A 91 2.65 -3.39 2.76
C MET A 91 2.09 -2.29 1.84
N TYR A 92 1.57 -2.64 0.66
CA TYR A 92 0.93 -1.65 -0.22
C TYR A 92 -0.46 -1.26 0.27
N LEU A 93 -1.15 -2.20 0.92
CA LEU A 93 -2.41 -1.92 1.60
C LEU A 93 -2.22 -0.92 2.75
N SER A 94 -1.17 -1.04 3.56
CA SER A 94 -0.92 -0.06 4.63
C SER A 94 -0.64 1.34 4.10
N LEU A 95 0.10 1.48 2.99
CA LEU A 95 0.31 2.78 2.33
C LEU A 95 -1.01 3.37 1.81
N LEU A 96 -1.87 2.55 1.20
CA LEU A 96 -3.19 2.99 0.75
C LEU A 96 -4.05 3.48 1.93
N LEU A 97 -4.06 2.76 3.05
CA LEU A 97 -4.76 3.18 4.26
C LEU A 97 -4.19 4.48 4.84
N GLY A 98 -2.88 4.68 4.77
CA GLY A 98 -2.25 5.96 5.12
C GLY A 98 -2.75 7.12 4.26
N LEU A 99 -2.91 6.90 2.94
CA LEU A 99 -3.47 7.90 2.03
C LEU A 99 -4.96 8.16 2.30
N ILE A 100 -5.72 7.14 2.70
CA ILE A 100 -7.12 7.30 3.12
C ILE A 100 -7.23 8.14 4.39
N ALA A 101 -6.41 7.85 5.41
CA ALA A 101 -6.36 8.65 6.63
C ALA A 101 -5.99 10.12 6.31
N TRP A 102 -5.02 10.32 5.41
CA TRP A 102 -4.63 11.63 4.94
C TRP A 102 -5.79 12.36 4.23
N ALA A 103 -6.48 11.68 3.31
CA ALA A 103 -7.62 12.24 2.59
C ALA A 103 -8.76 12.66 3.54
N ILE A 104 -9.02 11.86 4.58
CA ILE A 104 -10.01 12.18 5.61
C ILE A 104 -9.63 13.45 6.36
N TRP A 105 -8.39 13.56 6.86
CA TRP A 105 -7.92 14.77 7.55
C TRP A 105 -7.88 16.00 6.65
N LEU A 106 -7.63 15.82 5.35
CA LEU A 106 -7.68 16.93 4.40
C LEU A 106 -9.09 17.47 4.20
N GLY A 107 -10.13 16.63 4.36
CA GLY A 107 -11.53 17.05 4.34
C GLY A 107 -12.02 17.58 2.99
N SER A 108 -11.35 17.24 1.89
CA SER A 108 -11.70 17.67 0.53
C SER A 108 -12.12 16.48 -0.32
N ILE A 109 -13.20 16.60 -1.09
CA ILE A 109 -13.68 15.51 -1.95
C ILE A 109 -12.70 15.21 -3.10
N TRP A 110 -11.99 16.23 -3.58
CA TRP A 110 -11.12 16.11 -4.76
C TRP A 110 -9.89 15.24 -4.51
N VAL A 111 -9.41 15.19 -3.27
CA VAL A 111 -8.20 14.42 -2.92
C VAL A 111 -8.45 12.90 -3.00
N TRP A 112 -9.70 12.45 -2.93
CA TRP A 112 -10.06 11.03 -3.03
C TRP A 112 -9.77 10.44 -4.41
N PHE A 113 -9.75 11.25 -5.47
CA PHE A 113 -9.37 10.81 -6.81
C PHE A 113 -7.88 10.42 -6.92
N VAL A 114 -7.04 10.81 -5.96
CA VAL A 114 -5.64 10.36 -5.91
C VAL A 114 -5.53 8.90 -5.48
N LEU A 115 -6.52 8.34 -4.76
CA LEU A 115 -6.49 6.94 -4.33
C LEU A 115 -6.53 5.94 -5.50
N PRO A 116 -7.49 5.99 -6.45
CA PRO A 116 -7.48 5.09 -7.61
C PRO A 116 -6.22 5.29 -8.46
N LEU A 117 -5.71 6.51 -8.56
CA LEU A 117 -4.42 6.79 -9.21
C LEU A 117 -3.27 6.05 -8.50
N PHE A 118 -3.17 6.15 -7.18
CA PHE A 118 -2.16 5.44 -6.40
C PHE A 118 -2.26 3.92 -6.59
N ILE A 119 -3.47 3.35 -6.51
CA ILE A 119 -3.73 1.91 -6.72
C ILE A 119 -3.25 1.49 -8.12
N TRP A 120 -3.55 2.29 -9.15
CA TRP A 120 -3.11 2.01 -10.52
C TRP A 120 -1.59 2.06 -10.64
N LEU A 121 -0.96 3.12 -10.14
CA LEU A 121 0.50 3.32 -10.17
C LEU A 121 1.22 2.18 -9.45
N ILE A 122 0.86 1.90 -8.20
CA ILE A 122 1.52 0.87 -7.40
C ILE A 122 1.28 -0.53 -7.97
N THR A 123 0.10 -0.79 -8.55
CA THR A 123 -0.17 -2.08 -9.21
C THR A 123 0.71 -2.29 -10.45
N TYR A 124 0.86 -1.25 -11.27
CA TYR A 124 1.59 -1.37 -12.53
C TYR A 124 3.11 -1.32 -12.34
N PHE A 125 3.59 -0.42 -11.48
CA PHE A 125 5.01 -0.17 -11.28
C PHE A 125 5.65 -1.01 -10.18
N GLN A 126 4.88 -1.59 -9.25
CA GLN A 126 5.44 -2.43 -8.20
C GLN A 126 4.82 -3.83 -8.27
N ILE A 127 3.53 -3.96 -8.00
CA ILE A 127 2.92 -5.28 -7.78
C ILE A 127 3.13 -6.22 -8.97
N LYS A 128 2.71 -5.84 -10.19
CA LYS A 128 2.87 -6.71 -11.37
C LYS A 128 4.33 -7.17 -11.58
N PRO A 129 5.33 -6.28 -11.56
CA PRO A 129 6.74 -6.67 -11.60
C PRO A 129 7.16 -7.65 -10.51
N GLU A 130 6.74 -7.42 -9.26
CA GLU A 130 7.04 -8.32 -8.14
C GLU A 130 6.40 -9.70 -8.34
N GLU A 131 5.12 -9.75 -8.73
CA GLU A 131 4.42 -11.00 -9.01
C GLU A 131 5.08 -11.77 -10.16
N GLN A 132 5.58 -11.08 -11.20
CA GLN A 132 6.34 -11.69 -12.28
C GLN A 132 7.64 -12.33 -11.79
N ILE A 133 8.42 -11.63 -10.96
CA ILE A 133 9.65 -12.16 -10.35
C ILE A 133 9.34 -13.36 -9.47
N LEU A 134 8.30 -13.28 -8.63
CA LEU A 134 7.90 -14.38 -7.75
C LEU A 134 7.40 -15.59 -8.54
N THR A 135 6.67 -15.39 -9.63
CA THR A 135 6.23 -16.45 -10.54
C THR A 135 7.42 -17.12 -11.22
N GLN A 136 8.40 -16.34 -11.70
CA GLN A 136 9.62 -16.88 -12.33
C GLN A 136 10.45 -17.70 -11.34
N LYS A 137 10.53 -17.27 -10.07
CA LYS A 137 11.33 -17.94 -9.04
C LYS A 137 10.69 -19.18 -8.44
N PHE A 138 9.40 -19.11 -8.12
CA PHE A 138 8.72 -20.15 -7.35
C PHE A 138 7.71 -20.95 -8.18
N GLY A 139 7.49 -20.57 -9.44
CA GLY A 139 6.66 -21.29 -10.40
C GLY A 139 5.28 -21.62 -9.84
N GLN A 140 4.94 -22.91 -9.89
CA GLN A 140 3.63 -23.42 -9.47
C GLN A 140 3.26 -23.08 -8.03
N ARG A 141 4.24 -23.05 -7.10
CA ARG A 141 3.99 -22.68 -5.71
C ARG A 141 3.42 -21.27 -5.57
N TYR A 142 3.90 -20.32 -6.37
CA TYR A 142 3.36 -18.96 -6.38
C TYR A 142 1.99 -18.90 -7.03
N LEU A 143 1.78 -19.65 -8.11
CA LEU A 143 0.50 -19.73 -8.78
C LEU A 143 -0.59 -20.26 -7.85
N ASP A 144 -0.32 -21.34 -7.11
CA ASP A 144 -1.26 -21.92 -6.15
C ASP A 144 -1.59 -20.94 -5.02
N TYR A 145 -0.57 -20.27 -4.47
CA TYR A 145 -0.77 -19.20 -3.49
C TYR A 145 -1.61 -18.04 -4.06
N SER A 146 -1.36 -17.62 -5.29
CA SER A 146 -2.08 -16.51 -5.94
C SER A 146 -3.56 -16.81 -6.24
N ARG A 147 -3.92 -18.09 -6.34
CA ARG A 147 -5.32 -18.55 -6.48
C ARG A 147 -6.07 -18.50 -5.16
N GLN A 148 -5.38 -18.75 -4.05
CA GLN A 148 -5.96 -18.76 -2.70
C GLN A 148 -6.04 -17.36 -2.08
N VAL A 149 -5.04 -16.51 -2.37
CA VAL A 149 -4.91 -15.19 -1.76
C VAL A 149 -5.00 -14.10 -2.82
N ARG A 150 -5.89 -13.14 -2.60
CA ARG A 150 -6.11 -12.04 -3.53
C ARG A 150 -4.98 -11.00 -3.43
N ARG A 151 -4.86 -10.17 -4.47
CA ARG A 151 -3.78 -9.19 -4.59
C ARG A 151 -3.85 -8.10 -3.51
N TRP A 152 -5.06 -7.63 -3.20
CA TRP A 152 -5.31 -6.52 -2.28
C TRP A 152 -6.12 -6.97 -1.05
N TRP A 153 -7.23 -7.68 -1.27
CA TRP A 153 -8.13 -8.32 -0.29
C TRP A 153 -9.10 -9.24 -1.02
#